data_AF-A0A7C3C476-F1
#
_entry.id   AF-A0A7C3C476-F1
#
_cell.length_a   1.000
_cell.length_b   1.000
_cell.length_c   1.000
_cell.angle_alpha   90.00
_cell.angle_beta   90.00
_cell.angle_gamma   90.00
#
_symmetry.space_group_name_H-M   'P 1'
#
loop_
_entity.id
_entity.type
_entity.pdbx_description
1 polymer ?
#
loop_
_entity_poly.entity_id
_entity_poly.type
_entity_poly.pdbx_seq_one_letter_code
_entity_poly.pdbx_strand_id
1 'polypeptide(L)'
;MKKRVSTFLTLITLLACGAALPACQDAGAQDHRAVPTSRAAHSSFKTQRCINLGNALEAPNEGDWGYRIREKDVTMIANAGFDTIRLPIRWDTHTNHRRPYAVDPAFMNRIKNVVAMAQSRGLHVIIDVHHFERLMTHTRFEKNRYFAIWAQVARTFANAPDDVYFELLNEPTNDMNMNDLNELYK
;
A
#
# COMPACT_ATOMS: atom_id res chain seq x y z
N MET A 1 44.26 24.74 -56.91
CA MET A 1 44.22 26.21 -57.04
C MET A 1 43.87 26.83 -55.70
N LYS A 2 44.71 27.75 -55.21
CA LYS A 2 44.64 28.45 -53.92
C LYS A 2 43.59 29.57 -53.95
N LYS A 3 43.26 30.08 -52.74
CA LYS A 3 42.85 31.46 -52.35
C LYS A 3 41.35 31.60 -52.01
N ARG A 4 40.90 32.27 -50.95
CA ARG A 4 41.57 33.24 -50.04
C ARG A 4 40.73 33.44 -48.75
N VAL A 5 41.45 33.67 -47.66
CA VAL A 5 41.04 34.25 -46.37
C VAL A 5 40.73 35.74 -46.55
N SER A 6 39.79 36.32 -45.78
CA SER A 6 39.96 37.68 -45.25
C SER A 6 39.12 37.93 -43.99
N THR A 7 39.83 38.09 -42.88
CA THR A 7 39.45 38.72 -41.61
C THR A 7 39.44 40.25 -41.77
N PHE A 8 38.58 41.00 -41.05
CA PHE A 8 38.84 42.36 -40.51
C PHE A 8 37.68 42.69 -39.52
N LEU A 9 37.89 42.64 -38.21
CA LEU A 9 38.41 43.67 -37.28
C LEU A 9 37.40 44.77 -36.89
N THR A 10 36.91 44.59 -35.66
CA THR A 10 36.44 45.49 -34.60
C THR A 10 36.45 47.01 -34.81
N LEU A 11 35.35 47.69 -34.43
CA LEU A 11 35.42 48.95 -33.68
C LEU A 11 34.26 49.05 -32.66
N ILE A 12 34.66 49.37 -31.43
CA ILE A 12 33.86 49.58 -30.23
C ILE A 12 33.20 50.97 -30.27
N THR A 13 31.95 51.10 -29.82
CA THR A 13 31.42 52.39 -29.35
C THR A 13 30.59 52.16 -28.09
N LEU A 14 30.95 52.89 -27.03
CA LEU A 14 30.40 52.83 -25.69
C LEU A 14 29.13 53.70 -25.55
N LEU A 15 28.14 53.11 -24.88
CA LEU A 15 27.21 53.67 -23.88
C LEU A 15 26.52 55.03 -24.11
N ALA A 16 25.19 54.98 -24.10
CA ALA A 16 24.39 55.93 -23.31
C ALA A 16 23.22 55.21 -22.63
N CYS A 17 23.00 55.61 -21.39
CA CYS A 17 22.20 55.01 -20.34
C CYS A 17 20.69 55.20 -20.58
N GLY A 18 19.87 54.19 -20.24
CA GLY A 18 18.41 54.34 -20.25
C GLY A 18 17.62 53.03 -20.26
N ALA A 19 17.82 52.15 -19.28
CA ALA A 19 16.91 51.01 -19.08
C ALA A 19 16.07 51.26 -17.82
N ALA A 20 14.81 51.64 -18.01
CA ALA A 20 13.80 51.57 -16.96
C ALA A 20 13.54 50.10 -16.63
N LEU A 21 13.70 49.73 -15.37
CA LEU A 21 13.36 48.41 -14.85
C LEU A 21 11.84 48.20 -14.94
N PRO A 22 11.33 47.08 -15.46
CA PRO A 22 9.95 46.69 -15.20
C PRO A 22 9.86 46.25 -13.74
N ALA A 23 8.99 46.91 -12.98
CA ALA A 23 8.62 46.50 -11.64
C ALA A 23 8.12 45.04 -11.67
N CYS A 24 8.67 44.19 -10.79
CA CYS A 24 8.14 42.86 -10.52
C CYS A 24 6.66 43.01 -10.12
N GLN A 25 5.77 42.49 -10.95
CA GLN A 25 4.39 42.24 -10.55
C GLN A 25 4.40 41.04 -9.62
N ASP A 26 3.97 41.25 -8.37
CA ASP A 26 3.61 40.18 -7.45
C ASP A 26 2.53 39.31 -8.12
N ALA A 27 2.95 38.13 -8.58
CA ALA A 27 2.03 37.09 -9.00
C ALA A 27 1.25 36.64 -7.76
N GLY A 28 -0.08 36.80 -7.84
CA GLY A 28 -0.99 36.70 -6.71
C GLY A 28 -0.84 35.43 -5.88
N ALA A 29 -0.94 35.62 -4.57
CA ALA A 29 -1.17 34.56 -3.60
C ALA A 29 -2.38 33.74 -4.04
N GLN A 30 -2.15 32.49 -4.45
CA GLN A 30 -3.21 31.52 -4.66
C GLN A 30 -3.81 31.20 -3.28
N ASP A 31 -5.06 31.61 -3.10
CA ASP A 31 -5.92 31.18 -1.99
C ASP A 31 -6.08 29.67 -2.07
N HIS A 32 -5.19 28.94 -1.39
CA HIS A 32 -5.34 27.52 -1.11
C HIS A 32 -6.52 27.38 -0.14
N ARG A 33 -7.74 27.37 -0.68
CA ARG A 33 -8.91 26.93 0.08
C ARG A 33 -8.58 25.58 0.68
N ALA A 34 -8.44 25.57 2.00
CA ALA A 34 -8.17 24.38 2.76
C ALA A 34 -9.22 23.31 2.40
N VAL A 35 -8.75 22.17 1.91
CA VAL A 35 -9.57 20.97 1.80
C VAL A 35 -10.13 20.73 3.21
N PRO A 36 -11.45 20.57 3.39
CA PRO A 36 -12.01 20.28 4.70
C PRO A 36 -11.42 18.96 5.18
N THR A 37 -10.44 19.02 6.07
CA THR A 37 -9.97 17.87 6.80
C THR A 37 -11.04 17.55 7.83
N SER A 38 -12.08 16.81 7.42
CA SER A 38 -12.79 16.00 8.40
C SER A 38 -11.72 15.05 8.93
N ARG A 39 -11.12 15.40 10.07
CA ARG A 39 -10.21 14.52 10.78
C ARG A 39 -11.09 13.35 11.18
N ALA A 40 -11.11 12.31 10.34
CA ALA A 40 -11.65 11.02 10.72
C ALA A 40 -11.07 10.75 12.11
N ALA A 41 -11.95 10.51 13.08
CA ALA A 41 -11.52 10.24 14.44
C ALA A 41 -10.44 9.16 14.32
N HIS A 42 -9.21 9.50 14.72
CA HIS A 42 -8.11 8.56 14.58
C HIS A 42 -8.47 7.39 15.49
N SER A 43 -8.91 6.27 14.91
CA SER A 43 -8.98 5.01 15.64
C SER A 43 -7.58 4.76 16.17
N SER A 44 -7.41 4.85 17.47
CA SER A 44 -6.13 4.54 18.08
C SER A 44 -5.84 3.07 17.80
N PHE A 45 -4.67 2.76 17.27
CA PHE A 45 -4.23 1.38 17.13
C PHE A 45 -4.11 0.77 18.54
N LYS A 46 -5.03 -0.12 18.93
CA LYS A 46 -5.19 -0.59 20.32
C LYS A 46 -4.35 -1.82 20.66
N THR A 47 -3.60 -2.35 19.69
CA THR A 47 -2.80 -3.56 19.85
C THR A 47 -1.69 -3.34 20.89
N GLN A 48 -1.60 -4.23 21.89
CA GLN A 48 -0.52 -4.23 22.89
C GLN A 48 0.33 -5.51 22.79
N ARG A 49 -0.33 -6.67 22.67
CA ARG A 49 0.27 -8.00 22.62
C ARG A 49 -0.28 -8.72 21.40
N CYS A 50 0.55 -8.77 20.36
CA CYS A 50 0.22 -9.38 19.08
C CYS A 50 0.97 -10.71 18.89
N ILE A 51 0.33 -11.67 18.23
CA ILE A 51 0.97 -12.89 17.74
C ILE A 51 0.62 -13.13 16.27
N ASN A 52 1.59 -13.62 15.50
CA ASN A 52 1.37 -14.03 14.11
C ASN A 52 0.78 -15.45 14.07
N LEU A 53 -0.26 -15.64 13.27
CA LEU A 53 -0.69 -16.97 12.83
C LEU A 53 0.01 -17.35 11.51
N GLY A 54 1.34 -17.43 11.57
CA GLY A 54 2.17 -17.77 10.42
C GLY A 54 2.16 -19.26 10.08
N ASN A 55 2.72 -19.58 8.92
CA ASN A 55 2.73 -20.87 8.25
C ASN A 55 1.34 -21.47 7.95
N ALA A 56 0.33 -20.62 7.84
CA ALA A 56 -1.06 -20.98 7.57
C ALA A 56 -1.57 -20.36 6.28
N LEU A 57 -2.20 -19.18 6.36
CA LEU A 57 -2.92 -18.56 5.24
C LEU A 57 -1.99 -17.88 4.22
N GLU A 58 -0.70 -17.73 4.54
CA GLU A 58 0.32 -17.23 3.62
C GLU A 58 1.09 -18.33 2.86
N ALA A 59 0.80 -19.60 3.18
CA ALA A 59 1.21 -20.71 2.35
C ALA A 59 0.39 -20.73 1.03
N PRO A 60 0.84 -21.43 -0.04
CA PRO A 60 0.09 -21.49 -1.30
C PRO A 60 -1.36 -21.95 -1.14
N ASN A 61 -1.60 -22.90 -0.24
CA ASN A 61 -2.90 -23.22 0.35
C ASN A 61 -2.73 -23.40 1.86
N GLU A 62 -3.77 -23.08 2.64
CA GLU A 62 -3.73 -23.27 4.09
C GLU A 62 -3.39 -24.72 4.47
N GLY A 63 -2.34 -24.91 5.26
CA GLY A 63 -1.83 -26.21 5.67
C GLY A 63 -0.67 -26.76 4.83
N ASP A 64 -0.35 -26.17 3.68
CA ASP A 64 0.79 -26.61 2.85
C ASP A 64 2.13 -26.48 3.61
N TRP A 65 2.22 -25.54 4.56
CA TRP A 65 3.37 -25.36 5.44
C TRP A 65 3.18 -25.97 6.84
N GLY A 66 2.24 -26.90 6.98
CA GLY A 66 2.07 -27.73 8.18
C GLY A 66 1.13 -27.18 9.26
N TYR A 67 0.59 -25.97 9.09
CA TYR A 67 -0.34 -25.38 10.05
C TYR A 67 -1.67 -24.95 9.40
N ARG A 68 -2.78 -25.32 10.06
CA ARG A 68 -4.14 -24.87 9.74
C ARG A 68 -4.73 -24.25 10.99
N ILE A 69 -5.29 -23.06 10.86
CA ILE A 69 -5.83 -22.29 11.99
C ILE A 69 -7.10 -22.97 12.49
N ARG A 70 -7.11 -23.43 13.73
CA ARG A 70 -8.29 -24.01 14.38
C ARG A 70 -8.81 -23.08 15.45
N GLU A 71 -10.10 -23.18 15.72
CA GLU A 71 -10.76 -22.43 16.79
C GLU A 71 -10.04 -22.57 18.14
N LYS A 72 -9.57 -23.78 18.48
CA LYS A 72 -8.82 -24.02 19.72
C LYS A 72 -7.52 -23.23 19.80
N ASP A 73 -6.85 -22.98 18.68
CA ASP A 73 -5.59 -22.23 18.65
C ASP A 73 -5.88 -20.75 18.98
N VAL A 74 -6.95 -20.19 18.41
CA VAL A 74 -7.42 -18.82 18.69
C VAL A 74 -7.87 -18.68 20.16
N THR A 75 -8.58 -19.67 20.71
CA THR A 75 -8.93 -19.71 22.14
C THR A 75 -7.69 -19.70 23.02
N MET A 76 -6.68 -20.52 22.70
CA MET A 76 -5.44 -20.57 23.48
C MET A 76 -4.70 -19.23 23.47
N ILE A 77 -4.68 -18.54 22.33
CA ILE A 77 -4.06 -17.21 22.19
C ILE A 77 -4.76 -16.18 23.08
N ALA A 78 -6.09 -16.12 23.03
CA ALA A 78 -6.86 -15.22 23.91
C ALA A 78 -6.61 -15.53 25.39
N ASN A 79 -6.64 -16.81 25.77
CA ASN A 79 -6.40 -17.24 27.16
C ASN A 79 -4.96 -16.96 27.63
N ALA A 80 -3.98 -16.90 26.72
CA ALA A 80 -2.61 -16.52 27.02
C ALA A 80 -2.43 -14.99 27.22
N GLY A 81 -3.49 -14.21 27.01
CA GLY A 81 -3.53 -12.77 27.23
C GLY A 81 -2.95 -11.94 26.08
N PHE A 82 -2.93 -12.48 24.86
CA PHE A 82 -2.77 -11.66 23.66
C PHE A 82 -4.08 -10.92 23.36
N ASP A 83 -3.98 -9.72 22.79
CA ASP A 83 -5.14 -8.91 22.38
C ASP A 83 -5.30 -8.80 20.86
N THR A 84 -4.27 -9.15 20.08
CA THR A 84 -4.31 -9.08 18.62
C THR A 84 -3.71 -10.34 18.00
N ILE A 85 -4.33 -10.83 16.92
CA ILE A 85 -3.69 -11.75 15.98
C ILE A 85 -3.38 -11.05 14.67
N ARG A 86 -2.17 -11.26 14.15
CA ARG A 86 -1.80 -10.90 12.78
C ARG A 86 -1.97 -12.11 11.87
N LEU A 87 -2.65 -11.90 10.75
CA LEU A 87 -2.94 -12.90 9.73
C LEU A 87 -2.13 -12.60 8.46
N PRO A 88 -0.94 -13.22 8.31
CA PRO A 88 -0.28 -13.37 7.01
C PRO A 88 -1.19 -14.07 6.01
N ILE A 89 -1.51 -13.44 4.87
CA ILE A 89 -2.40 -14.03 3.86
C ILE A 89 -1.84 -13.89 2.44
N ARG A 90 -1.69 -15.02 1.73
CA ARG A 90 -1.22 -15.06 0.35
C ARG A 90 -2.39 -15.01 -0.64
N TRP A 91 -2.92 -13.82 -0.87
CA TRP A 91 -4.09 -13.61 -1.72
C TRP A 91 -3.86 -13.97 -3.19
N ASP A 92 -2.63 -13.84 -3.69
CA ASP A 92 -2.32 -13.98 -5.11
C ASP A 92 -2.48 -15.43 -5.62
N THR A 93 -2.37 -16.44 -4.75
CA THR A 93 -2.64 -17.85 -5.12
C THR A 93 -4.14 -18.16 -5.21
N HIS A 94 -4.99 -17.31 -4.62
CA HIS A 94 -6.44 -17.46 -4.57
C HIS A 94 -7.19 -16.37 -5.35
N THR A 95 -6.52 -15.67 -6.26
CA THR A 95 -7.11 -14.59 -7.06
C THR A 95 -6.96 -14.88 -8.54
N ASN A 96 -7.99 -14.66 -9.33
CA ASN A 96 -7.90 -14.80 -10.78
C ASN A 96 -6.80 -13.91 -11.39
N HIS A 97 -6.09 -14.42 -12.41
CA HIS A 97 -5.10 -13.64 -13.18
C HIS A 97 -5.74 -12.75 -14.26
N ARG A 98 -7.04 -12.94 -14.56
CA ARG A 98 -7.78 -12.13 -15.53
C ARG A 98 -8.72 -11.18 -14.81
N ARG A 99 -8.91 -9.97 -15.38
CA ARG A 99 -9.94 -9.03 -14.93
C ARG A 99 -11.30 -9.73 -14.88
N PRO A 100 -12.13 -9.51 -13.83
CA PRO A 100 -11.98 -8.47 -12.80
C PRO A 100 -11.09 -8.86 -11.60
N TYR A 101 -10.24 -9.90 -11.73
CA TYR A 101 -9.37 -10.41 -10.67
C TYR A 101 -10.15 -10.85 -9.42
N ALA A 102 -11.22 -11.62 -9.64
CA ALA A 102 -12.03 -12.14 -8.55
C ALA A 102 -11.18 -12.98 -7.59
N VAL A 103 -11.26 -12.67 -6.28
CA VAL A 103 -10.77 -13.56 -5.21
C VAL A 103 -11.73 -14.75 -5.12
N ASP A 104 -11.19 -15.94 -4.93
CA ASP A 104 -11.99 -17.14 -4.69
C ASP A 104 -12.96 -16.92 -3.51
N PRO A 105 -14.29 -17.02 -3.74
CA PRO A 105 -15.29 -16.85 -2.69
C PRO A 105 -15.10 -17.81 -1.50
N ALA A 106 -14.63 -19.03 -1.73
CA ALA A 106 -14.39 -20.00 -0.66
C ALA A 106 -13.23 -19.54 0.22
N PHE A 107 -12.16 -19.01 -0.37
CA PHE A 107 -11.02 -18.46 0.35
C PHE A 107 -11.39 -17.21 1.14
N MET A 108 -12.15 -16.28 0.55
CA MET A 108 -12.66 -15.10 1.25
C MET A 108 -13.54 -15.50 2.45
N ASN A 109 -14.42 -16.50 2.29
CA ASN A 109 -15.23 -17.02 3.39
C ASN A 109 -14.37 -17.69 4.47
N ARG A 110 -13.29 -18.38 4.10
CA ARG A 110 -12.34 -18.95 5.06
C ARG A 110 -11.72 -17.86 5.93
N ILE A 111 -11.29 -16.74 5.34
CA ILE A 111 -10.70 -15.62 6.08
C ILE A 111 -11.73 -14.96 6.99
N LYS A 112 -12.95 -14.71 6.50
CA LYS A 112 -14.06 -14.21 7.33
C LYS A 112 -14.31 -15.10 8.55
N ASN A 113 -14.25 -16.42 8.39
CA ASN A 113 -14.41 -17.37 9.49
C ASN A 113 -13.27 -17.21 10.53
N VAL A 114 -12.02 -17.03 10.10
CA VAL A 114 -10.90 -16.81 11.01
C VAL A 114 -11.03 -15.49 11.76
N VAL A 115 -11.39 -14.41 11.07
CA VAL A 115 -11.66 -13.10 11.67
C VAL A 115 -12.79 -13.20 12.71
N ALA A 116 -13.90 -13.86 12.36
CA ALA A 116 -15.02 -14.06 13.27
C ALA A 116 -14.64 -14.88 14.52
N MET A 117 -13.82 -15.93 14.36
CA MET A 117 -13.30 -16.71 15.49
C MET A 117 -12.47 -15.85 16.45
N ALA A 118 -11.69 -14.91 15.93
CA ALA A 118 -10.88 -14.00 16.73
C ALA A 118 -11.74 -12.98 17.48
N GLN A 119 -12.65 -12.32 16.76
CA GLN A 119 -13.54 -11.31 17.34
C GLN A 119 -14.46 -11.90 18.40
N SER A 120 -14.94 -13.14 18.23
CA SER A 120 -15.74 -13.81 19.26
C SER A 120 -14.98 -14.09 20.55
N ARG A 121 -13.65 -13.89 20.57
CA ARG A 121 -12.75 -14.04 21.73
C ARG A 121 -12.17 -12.71 22.20
N GLY A 122 -12.68 -11.59 21.68
CA GLY A 122 -12.21 -10.25 22.01
C GLY A 122 -10.82 -9.93 21.46
N LEU A 123 -10.34 -10.69 20.46
CA LEU A 123 -9.08 -10.40 19.79
C LEU A 123 -9.31 -9.44 18.63
N HIS A 124 -8.46 -8.42 18.53
CA HIS A 124 -8.32 -7.62 17.31
C HIS A 124 -7.63 -8.45 16.22
N VAL A 125 -7.75 -8.02 14.96
CA VAL A 125 -7.17 -8.73 13.81
C VAL A 125 -6.42 -7.77 12.90
N ILE A 126 -5.19 -8.11 12.53
CA ILE A 126 -4.46 -7.45 11.44
C ILE A 126 -4.52 -8.37 10.21
N ILE A 127 -5.09 -7.89 9.12
CA ILE A 127 -5.16 -8.58 7.82
C ILE A 127 -4.11 -7.95 6.91
N ASP A 128 -3.20 -8.76 6.36
CA ASP A 128 -2.19 -8.28 5.42
C ASP A 128 -2.34 -8.83 3.99
N VAL A 129 -1.50 -8.34 3.09
CA VAL A 129 -1.10 -9.06 1.87
C VAL A 129 0.31 -9.59 2.07
N HIS A 130 0.46 -10.90 2.00
CA HIS A 130 1.72 -11.62 2.23
C HIS A 130 2.17 -12.39 0.98
N HIS A 131 3.48 -12.58 0.85
CA HIS A 131 4.11 -13.40 -0.22
C HIS A 131 3.61 -13.15 -1.66
N PHE A 132 3.18 -11.93 -1.98
CA PHE A 132 2.86 -11.55 -3.36
C PHE A 132 4.15 -11.23 -4.14
N GLU A 133 5.01 -12.24 -4.30
CA GLU A 133 6.35 -12.12 -4.90
C GLU A 133 6.30 -11.48 -6.29
N ARG A 134 5.32 -11.85 -7.12
CA ARG A 134 5.15 -11.26 -8.46
C ARG A 134 4.90 -9.76 -8.41
N LEU A 135 4.17 -9.26 -7.40
CA LEU A 135 3.99 -7.82 -7.21
C LEU A 135 5.32 -7.15 -6.90
N MET A 136 6.16 -7.77 -6.08
CA MET A 136 7.45 -7.24 -5.67
C MET A 136 8.52 -7.28 -6.78
N THR A 137 8.44 -8.22 -7.72
CA THR A 137 9.33 -8.26 -8.90
C THR A 137 8.77 -7.46 -10.09
N HIS A 138 7.44 -7.38 -10.24
CA HIS A 138 6.76 -6.83 -11.42
C HIS A 138 5.64 -5.84 -11.07
N THR A 139 5.91 -4.87 -10.20
CA THR A 139 4.89 -3.96 -9.62
C THR A 139 3.96 -3.36 -10.65
N ARG A 140 4.50 -2.81 -11.75
CA ARG A 140 3.71 -2.19 -12.83
C ARG A 140 2.64 -3.13 -13.41
N PHE A 141 2.93 -4.42 -13.51
CA PHE A 141 2.03 -5.41 -14.10
C PHE A 141 0.99 -5.93 -13.11
N GLU A 142 1.36 -6.09 -11.84
CA GLU A 142 0.50 -6.66 -10.80
C GLU A 142 -0.29 -5.62 -10.00
N LYS A 143 0.07 -4.33 -10.07
CA LYS A 143 -0.59 -3.21 -9.37
C LYS A 143 -2.12 -3.25 -9.46
N ASN A 144 -2.67 -3.45 -10.66
CA ASN A 144 -4.12 -3.48 -10.86
C ASN A 144 -4.78 -4.68 -10.16
N ARG A 145 -4.08 -5.81 -10.10
CA ARG A 145 -4.56 -7.02 -9.42
C ARG A 145 -4.48 -6.85 -7.91
N TYR A 146 -3.38 -6.27 -7.41
CA TYR A 146 -3.24 -5.86 -6.01
C TYR A 146 -4.36 -4.92 -5.55
N PHE A 147 -4.67 -3.86 -6.31
CA PHE A 147 -5.78 -2.98 -5.98
C PHE A 147 -7.15 -3.66 -6.07
N ALA A 148 -7.34 -4.59 -7.02
CA ALA A 148 -8.58 -5.36 -7.10
C ALA A 148 -8.75 -6.31 -5.90
N ILE A 149 -7.67 -6.90 -5.38
CA ILE A 149 -7.66 -7.67 -4.13
C ILE A 149 -8.10 -6.76 -2.98
N TRP A 150 -7.40 -5.64 -2.75
CA TRP A 150 -7.73 -4.71 -1.67
C TRP A 150 -9.15 -4.15 -1.78
N ALA A 151 -9.65 -3.86 -2.97
CA ALA A 151 -11.03 -3.42 -3.16
C ALA A 151 -12.06 -4.49 -2.75
N GLN A 152 -11.76 -5.78 -2.97
CA GLN A 152 -12.62 -6.88 -2.53
C GLN A 152 -12.53 -7.11 -1.01
N VAL A 153 -11.32 -7.02 -0.43
CA VAL A 153 -11.10 -7.12 1.02
C VAL A 153 -11.81 -5.98 1.75
N ALA A 154 -11.59 -4.73 1.32
CA ALA A 154 -12.23 -3.55 1.90
C ALA A 154 -13.76 -3.63 1.83
N ARG A 155 -14.34 -4.08 0.71
CA ARG A 155 -15.80 -4.31 0.62
C ARG A 155 -16.28 -5.41 1.56
N THR A 156 -15.51 -6.48 1.72
CA THR A 156 -15.88 -7.62 2.57
C THR A 156 -15.91 -7.23 4.05
N PHE A 157 -14.97 -6.38 4.48
CA PHE A 157 -14.81 -5.95 5.86
C PHE A 157 -15.25 -4.51 6.10
N ALA A 158 -16.04 -3.91 5.21
CA ALA A 158 -16.47 -2.51 5.29
C ALA A 158 -17.25 -2.17 6.58
N ASN A 159 -17.94 -3.16 7.13
CA ASN A 159 -18.72 -3.03 8.38
C ASN A 159 -18.05 -3.77 9.55
N ALA A 160 -16.77 -4.13 9.41
CA ALA A 160 -16.03 -4.70 10.54
C ALA A 160 -15.89 -3.64 11.65
N PRO A 161 -15.90 -4.05 12.93
CA PRO A 161 -15.54 -3.15 14.03
C PRO A 161 -14.16 -2.52 13.86
N ASP A 162 -13.90 -1.43 14.58
CA ASP A 162 -12.64 -0.66 14.57
C ASP A 162 -11.40 -1.46 15.07
N ASP A 163 -11.56 -2.74 15.36
CA ASP A 163 -10.52 -3.69 15.77
C ASP A 163 -10.02 -4.61 14.64
N VAL A 164 -10.49 -4.40 13.41
CA VAL A 164 -9.90 -5.00 12.20
C VAL A 164 -9.01 -3.97 11.52
N TYR A 165 -7.71 -4.26 11.50
CA TYR A 165 -6.68 -3.43 10.89
C TYR A 165 -6.23 -4.02 9.55
N PHE A 166 -5.85 -3.16 8.61
CA PHE A 166 -5.31 -3.56 7.31
C PHE A 166 -3.84 -3.16 7.19
N GLU A 167 -2.97 -4.13 6.93
CA GLU A 167 -1.55 -3.93 6.66
C GLU A 167 -1.30 -4.15 5.16
N LEU A 168 -0.93 -3.08 4.45
CA LEU A 168 -1.05 -3.04 2.99
C LEU A 168 -0.22 -4.10 2.24
N LEU A 169 1.02 -4.33 2.66
CA LEU A 169 1.93 -5.32 2.06
C LEU A 169 3.03 -5.68 3.05
N ASN A 170 3.25 -6.97 3.26
CA ASN A 170 4.37 -7.48 4.06
C ASN A 170 5.70 -7.33 3.32
N GLU A 171 6.71 -6.83 4.03
CA GLU A 171 8.13 -6.79 3.63
C GLU A 171 8.38 -6.50 2.13
N PRO A 172 8.03 -5.30 1.63
CA PRO A 172 8.38 -4.90 0.26
C PRO A 172 9.87 -5.12 -0.02
N THR A 173 10.16 -5.94 -1.03
CA THR A 173 11.52 -6.43 -1.35
C THR A 173 11.69 -6.64 -2.87
N ASN A 174 12.72 -7.37 -3.28
CA ASN A 174 13.07 -7.66 -4.69
C ASN A 174 13.34 -6.38 -5.49
N ASP A 175 12.67 -6.23 -6.64
CA ASP A 175 12.87 -5.11 -7.56
C ASP A 175 11.98 -3.89 -7.21
N MET A 176 11.11 -4.01 -6.20
CA MET A 176 10.24 -2.92 -5.76
C MET A 176 11.07 -1.85 -5.05
N ASN A 177 11.15 -0.67 -5.66
CA ASN A 177 11.80 0.48 -5.05
C ASN A 177 10.80 1.37 -4.29
N MET A 178 11.30 2.41 -3.61
CA MET A 178 10.47 3.31 -2.81
C MET A 178 9.45 4.12 -3.63
N ASN A 179 9.71 4.40 -4.91
CA ASN A 179 8.73 5.10 -5.75
C ASN A 179 7.53 4.19 -6.06
N ASP A 180 7.80 2.92 -6.37
CA ASP A 180 6.76 1.91 -6.58
C ASP A 180 5.92 1.72 -5.32
N LEU A 181 6.56 1.59 -4.15
CA LEU A 181 5.88 1.45 -2.87
C LEU A 181 5.01 2.67 -2.54
N ASN A 182 5.57 3.88 -2.69
CA ASN A 182 4.84 5.12 -2.50
C ASN A 182 3.67 5.25 -3.49
N GLU A 183 3.74 4.67 -4.69
CA GLU A 183 2.62 4.66 -5.63
C GLU A 183 1.50 3.70 -5.20
N LEU A 184 1.83 2.59 -4.54
CA LEU A 184 0.83 1.66 -4.02
C LEU A 184 0.08 2.20 -2.79
N TYR A 185 0.71 3.11 -2.02
CA TYR A 185 0.21 3.58 -0.71
C TYR A 185 -0.42 4.99 -0.75
N LYS A 186 -0.59 5.57 -1.95
CA LYS A 186 -1.31 6.84 -2.17
C LYS A 186 -2.81 6.65 -2.08
#